data_AF-A0A176ZHE5-F1
#
_entry.id   AF-A0A176ZHE5-F1
#
_cell.length_a   1.000
_cell.length_b   1.000
_cell.length_c   1.000
_cell.angle_alpha   90.00
_cell.angle_beta   90.00
_cell.angle_gamma   90.00
#
_symmetry.space_group_name_H-M   'P 1'
#
loop_
_entity.id
_entity.type
_entity.pdbx_description
1 polymer ?
#
loop_
_entity_poly.entity_id
_entity_poly.type
_entity_poly.pdbx_seq_one_letter_code
_entity_poly.pdbx_strand_id
1 'polypeptide(L)' 'MEPQKLRQIVIVSRALARQDGIDYRQTSRRQRHQYRREAIITLLGNWTLDDIRRVDGVLALRCDS' A
#
# COMPACT_ATOMS: atom_id res chain seq x y z
N MET A 1 -6.88 -6.93 10.01
CA MET A 1 -5.45 -6.98 9.66
C MET A 1 -4.70 -6.40 10.82
N GLU A 2 -3.61 -7.05 11.25
CA GLU A 2 -2.76 -6.50 12.30
C GLU A 2 -2.34 -5.06 11.94
N PRO A 3 -2.52 -4.07 12.84
CA PRO A 3 -2.13 -2.67 12.60
C PRO A 3 -0.69 -2.51 12.11
N GLN A 4 0.18 -3.45 12.47
CA GLN A 4 1.57 -3.51 12.03
C GLN A 4 1.70 -3.73 10.51
N LYS A 5 0.92 -4.62 9.90
CA LYS A 5 0.96 -4.89 8.45
C LYS A 5 0.49 -3.68 7.63
N LEU A 6 -0.54 -2.98 8.11
CA LEU A 6 -0.99 -1.72 7.49
C LEU A 6 0.07 -0.61 7.58
N ARG A 7 0.79 -0.52 8.70
CA ARG A 7 1.92 0.42 8.83
C ARG A 7 3.05 0.08 7.87
N GLN A 8 3.39 -1.21 7.72
CA GLN A 8 4.42 -1.66 6.77
C GLN A 8 4.08 -1.25 5.34
N ILE A 9 2.84 -1.44 4.88
CA ILE A 9 2.43 -0.97 3.55
C ILE A 9 2.65 0.53 3.41
N VAL A 10 2.21 1.34 4.39
CA VAL A 10 2.35 2.79 4.30
C VAL A 10 3.83 3.22 4.25
N ILE A 11 4.70 2.55 4.98
CA ILE A 11 6.15 2.82 4.97
C ILE A 11 6.74 2.48 3.60
N VAL A 12 6.48 1.27 3.10
CA VAL A 12 7.02 0.78 1.83
C VAL A 12 6.48 1.59 0.65
N SER A 13 5.18 1.92 0.62
CA SER A 13 4.60 2.77 -0.43
C SER A 13 5.24 4.15 -0.50
N ARG A 14 5.58 4.74 0.66
CA ARG A 14 6.29 6.03 0.71
C ARG A 14 7.76 5.90 0.28
N ALA A 15 8.40 4.77 0.59
CA ALA A 15 9.77 4.51 0.15
C ALA A 15 9.83 4.37 -1.37
N LEU A 16 8.91 3.61 -1.97
CA LEU A 16 8.80 3.44 -3.42
C LEU A 16 8.58 4.78 -4.13
N ALA A 17 7.64 5.60 -3.68
CA ALA A 17 7.43 6.92 -4.28
C ALA A 17 8.67 7.82 -4.18
N ARG A 18 9.41 7.78 -3.06
CA ARG A 18 10.66 8.54 -2.91
C ARG A 18 11.77 8.03 -3.83
N GLN A 19 11.82 6.73 -4.09
CA GLN A 19 12.76 6.15 -5.04
C GLN A 19 12.51 6.69 -6.46
N ASP A 20 11.26 6.98 -6.80
CA ASP A 20 10.87 7.63 -8.06
C ASP A 20 11.02 9.16 -8.03
N GLY A 21 11.52 9.74 -6.93
CA GLY A 21 11.62 11.19 -6.76
C GLY A 21 10.30 11.90 -6.48
N ILE A 22 9.25 11.17 -6.10
CA ILE A 22 7.89 11.66 -5.91
C ILE A 22 7.55 11.85 -4.43
N ASP A 23 6.99 13.01 -4.07
CA ASP A 23 6.36 13.18 -2.76
C ASP A 23 5.01 12.44 -2.71
N TYR A 24 5.01 11.30 -2.03
CA TYR A 24 3.82 10.46 -1.82
C TYR A 24 2.60 11.25 -1.32
N ARG A 25 2.77 12.32 -0.53
CA ARG A 25 1.63 13.11 -0.02
C ARG A 25 0.96 13.95 -1.11
N GLN A 26 1.71 14.32 -2.15
CA GLN A 26 1.25 15.13 -3.28
C GLN A 26 0.69 14.27 -4.42
N THR A 27 0.83 12.95 -4.32
CA THR A 27 0.31 12.04 -5.35
C THR A 27 -1.22 11.97 -5.36
N SER A 28 -1.75 11.79 -6.56
CA SER A 28 -3.17 11.52 -6.77
C SER A 28 -3.60 10.24 -6.05
N ARG A 29 -4.90 10.09 -5.79
CA ARG A 29 -5.45 8.87 -5.18
C ARG A 29 -5.09 7.61 -5.98
N ARG A 30 -5.09 7.72 -7.31
CA ARG A 30 -4.72 6.64 -8.24
C ARG A 30 -3.25 6.24 -8.09
N GLN A 31 -2.34 7.19 -8.05
CA GLN A 31 -0.91 6.92 -7.84
C GLN A 31 -0.65 6.32 -6.45
N ARG A 32 -1.32 6.82 -5.40
CA ARG A 32 -1.23 6.20 -4.05
C ARG A 32 -1.68 4.76 -4.07
N HIS A 33 -2.72 4.43 -4.83
CA HIS A 33 -3.19 3.05 -4.97
C HIS A 33 -2.13 2.18 -5.68
N GLN A 34 -1.48 2.67 -6.73
CA GLN A 34 -0.39 1.96 -7.40
C GLN A 34 0.78 1.67 -6.45
N TYR A 35 1.29 2.67 -5.75
CA TYR A 35 2.38 2.50 -4.77
C TYR A 35 2.01 1.59 -3.58
N ARG A 36 0.72 1.53 -3.22
CA ARG A 36 0.23 0.56 -2.23
C ARG A 36 0.24 -0.85 -2.77
N ARG A 37 -0.21 -1.03 -4.00
CA ARG A 37 -0.20 -2.32 -4.68
C ARG A 37 1.22 -2.85 -4.86
N GLU A 38 2.14 -2.00 -5.29
CA GLU A 38 3.57 -2.34 -5.38
C GLU A 38 4.15 -2.68 -4.01
N ALA A 39 3.85 -1.88 -2.97
CA ALA A 39 4.30 -2.19 -1.61
C ALA A 39 3.81 -3.55 -1.10
N ILE A 40 2.56 -3.92 -1.41
CA ILE A 40 2.03 -5.24 -1.09
C ILE A 40 2.83 -6.31 -1.84
N ILE A 41 3.08 -6.12 -3.14
CA ILE A 41 3.90 -7.04 -3.95
C ILE A 41 5.30 -7.20 -3.37
N THR A 42 5.95 -6.11 -2.97
CA THR A 42 7.26 -6.13 -2.31
C THR A 42 7.23 -6.91 -0.99
N LEU A 43 6.11 -6.85 -0.25
CA LEU A 43 5.93 -7.54 1.03
C LEU A 43 5.46 -9.00 0.90
N LEU A 44 5.08 -9.45 -0.31
CA LEU A 44 4.55 -10.80 -0.56
C LEU A 44 5.46 -11.94 -0.12
N GLY A 45 6.78 -11.72 -0.04
CA GLY A 45 7.71 -12.70 0.50
C GLY A 45 7.35 -13.19 1.92
N ASN A 46 6.52 -12.44 2.66
CA ASN A 46 6.09 -12.76 4.02
C ASN A 46 4.56 -12.79 4.21
N TRP A 47 3.76 -12.64 3.15
CA TRP A 47 2.31 -12.40 3.26
C TRP A 47 1.50 -13.54 2.63
N THR A 48 0.39 -13.91 3.27
CA THR A 48 -0.52 -14.95 2.75
C THR A 48 -1.52 -14.38 1.75
N LEU A 49 -2.18 -15.25 0.96
CA LEU A 49 -3.22 -14.83 0.02
C LEU A 49 -4.39 -14.09 0.70
N ASP A 50 -4.70 -14.46 1.94
CA ASP A 50 -5.69 -13.80 2.79
C ASP A 50 -5.24 -12.40 3.24
N ASP A 51 -3.95 -12.21 3.54
CA ASP A 51 -3.41 -10.90 3.86
C ASP A 51 -3.60 -9.93 2.69
N ILE A 52 -3.35 -10.38 1.46
CA ILE A 52 -3.50 -9.58 0.22
C ILE A 52 -4.96 -9.16 0.02
N ARG A 53 -5.88 -10.12 0.02
CA ARG A 53 -7.33 -9.88 -0.18
C ARG A 53 -7.87 -8.89 0.84
N ARG A 54 -7.43 -8.99 2.09
CA ARG A 54 -7.84 -8.10 3.17
C ARG A 54 -7.31 -6.68 2.99
N VAL A 55 -6.13 -6.51 2.39
CA VAL A 55 -5.56 -5.18 2.12
C VAL A 55 -6.25 -4.53 0.95
N ASP A 56 -6.40 -5.26 -0.15
CA ASP A 56 -7.10 -4.75 -1.32
C ASP A 56 -8.53 -4.33 -0.95
N GLY A 57 -9.22 -5.12 -0.12
CA GLY A 57 -10.53 -4.75 0.43
C GLY A 57 -10.52 -3.51 1.34
N VAL A 58 -9.55 -3.38 2.26
CA VAL A 58 -9.45 -2.19 3.15
C VAL A 58 -9.07 -0.93 2.38
N LEU A 59 -8.21 -1.05 1.37
CA LEU A 59 -7.84 0.05 0.49
C LEU A 59 -8.97 0.45 -0.45
N ALA A 60 -9.76 -0.53 -0.92
CA ALA A 60 -10.98 -0.30 -1.69
C ALA A 60 -12.06 0.38 -0.84
N LEU A 61 -12.26 -0.03 0.43
CA LEU A 61 -13.25 0.60 1.32
C LEU A 61 -12.87 2.03 1.74
N ARG A 62 -11.58 2.34 1.91
CA ARG A 62 -11.10 3.73 2.04
C ARG A 62 -11.20 4.53 0.73
N CYS A 63 -11.59 3.87 -0.37
CA CYS A 63 -12.07 4.36 -1.68
C CYS A 63 -13.32 5.26 -1.69
N ASP A 64 -14.27 4.91 -0.83
CA ASP A 64 -15.67 5.34 -0.96
C ASP A 64 -16.16 6.20 0.22
N SER A 65 -15.23 6.73 1.02
CA SER A 65 -15.50 7.68 2.10
C SER A 65 -14.86 9.04 1.81
#